data_AF-A0A6S7KBY7-F1
#
_entry.id   AF-A0A6S7KBY7-F1
#
_cell.length_a   1.000
_cell.length_b   1.000
_cell.length_c   1.000
_cell.angle_alpha   90.00
_cell.angle_beta   90.00
_cell.angle_gamma   90.00
#
_symmetry.space_group_name_H-M   'P 1'
#
loop_
_entity.id
_entity.type
_entity.pdbx_description
1 polymer ?
#
loop_
_entity_poly.entity_id
_entity_poly.type
_entity_poly.pdbx_seq_one_letter_code
_entity_poly.pdbx_strand_id
1 'polypeptide(L)'
;MSVTLNEEAVYKSIYTDEDVYTMFGKEVCLVIDIALAKGGPESIVESYYSTTKSQQQPPGQSNDTLSLRTKLDWCLPNVLQEDRMIKE
;
A
#
# COMPACT_ATOMS: atom_id res chain seq x y z
N MET A 1 -9.87 -30.76 6.58
CA MET A 1 -8.66 -30.64 5.75
C MET A 1 -8.45 -29.16 5.50
N SER A 2 -7.58 -28.49 6.27
CA SER A 2 -7.31 -27.06 6.09
C SER A 2 -6.23 -26.91 5.03
N VAL A 3 -6.58 -26.35 3.87
CA VAL A 3 -5.59 -25.99 2.86
C VAL A 3 -4.91 -24.71 3.34
N THR A 4 -3.67 -24.81 3.80
CA THR A 4 -2.83 -23.66 4.11
C THR A 4 -2.18 -23.18 2.83
N LEU A 5 -2.50 -21.96 2.42
CA LEU A 5 -2.00 -21.34 1.21
C LEU A 5 -0.54 -20.94 1.44
N ASN A 6 0.37 -21.42 0.59
CA ASN A 6 1.78 -21.04 0.65
C ASN A 6 1.98 -19.79 -0.21
N GLU A 7 1.93 -18.61 0.42
CA GLU A 7 2.07 -17.32 -0.27
C GLU A 7 3.38 -17.20 -1.03
N GLU A 8 4.49 -17.72 -0.49
CA GLU A 8 5.80 -17.68 -1.18
C GLU A 8 5.76 -18.45 -2.50
N ALA A 9 5.08 -19.61 -2.52
CA ALA A 9 4.90 -20.40 -3.74
C ALA A 9 4.02 -19.68 -4.77
N VAL A 10 3.01 -18.94 -4.30
CA VAL A 10 2.15 -18.13 -5.18
C VAL A 10 2.92 -16.96 -5.79
N TYR A 11 3.67 -16.20 -4.98
CA TYR A 11 4.51 -15.12 -5.50
C TYR A 11 5.50 -15.65 -6.52
N LYS A 12 6.19 -16.77 -6.23
CA LYS A 12 7.10 -17.40 -7.19
C LYS A 12 6.40 -17.78 -8.50
N SER A 13 5.20 -18.37 -8.45
CA SER A 13 4.48 -18.76 -9.67
C SER A 13 4.22 -17.57 -10.61
N ILE A 14 4.01 -16.37 -10.07
CA ILE A 14 3.76 -15.16 -10.88
C ILE A 14 4.97 -14.76 -11.73
N TYR A 15 6.21 -15.05 -11.28
CA TYR A 15 7.44 -14.76 -12.03
C TYR A 15 8.00 -15.96 -12.78
N THR A 16 7.57 -17.18 -12.44
CA THR A 16 8.15 -18.42 -12.99
C THR A 16 7.28 -19.02 -14.09
N ASP A 17 5.96 -18.82 -14.02
CA ASP A 17 5.01 -19.31 -15.00
C ASP A 17 4.75 -18.23 -16.06
N GLU A 18 5.08 -18.54 -17.32
CA GLU A 18 5.03 -17.60 -18.44
C GLU A 18 3.59 -17.17 -18.76
N ASP A 19 2.61 -18.06 -18.60
CA ASP A 19 1.20 -17.74 -18.84
C ASP A 19 0.65 -16.79 -17.77
N VAL A 20 1.04 -17.02 -16.51
CA VAL A 20 0.66 -16.18 -15.37
C VAL A 20 1.33 -14.81 -15.48
N TYR A 21 2.62 -14.77 -15.81
CA TYR A 21 3.36 -13.53 -16.02
C TYR A 21 2.77 -12.71 -17.17
N THR A 22 2.37 -13.36 -18.28
CA THR A 22 1.77 -12.67 -19.43
C THR A 22 0.36 -12.16 -19.12
N MET A 23 -0.39 -12.87 -18.28
CA MET A 23 -1.72 -12.45 -17.83
C MET A 23 -1.69 -11.23 -16.90
N PHE A 24 -0.77 -11.21 -15.93
CA PHE A 24 -0.64 -10.11 -14.96
C PHE A 24 0.18 -8.94 -15.49
N GLY A 25 1.17 -9.23 -16.33
CA GLY A 25 2.05 -8.24 -16.91
C GLY A 25 3.01 -7.60 -15.91
N LYS A 26 3.84 -6.70 -16.45
CA LYS A 26 4.93 -6.03 -15.72
C LYS A 26 4.43 -5.12 -14.60
N GLU A 27 3.27 -4.50 -14.76
CA GLU A 27 2.73 -3.54 -13.79
C GLU A 27 2.37 -4.21 -12.46
N VAL A 28 1.77 -5.39 -12.51
CA VAL A 28 1.40 -6.16 -11.32
C VAL A 28 2.65 -6.70 -10.62
N CYS A 29 3.64 -7.17 -11.38
CA CYS A 29 4.93 -7.58 -10.81
C CYS A 29 5.59 -6.42 -10.04
N LEU A 30 5.56 -5.20 -10.59
CA LEU A 30 6.10 -4.02 -9.92
C LEU A 30 5.34 -3.69 -8.62
N VAL A 31 4.01 -3.85 -8.61
CA VAL A 31 3.21 -3.69 -7.38
C VAL A 31 3.56 -4.75 -6.34
N ILE A 32 3.75 -6.00 -6.75
CA ILE A 32 4.14 -7.10 -5.87
C ILE A 32 5.54 -6.84 -5.29
N ASP A 33 6.49 -6.42 -6.12
CA ASP A 33 7.85 -6.07 -5.68
C ASP A 33 7.83 -4.95 -4.63
N ILE A 34 7.03 -3.90 -4.86
CA ILE A 34 6.84 -2.80 -3.91
C ILE A 34 6.19 -3.31 -2.62
N ALA A 35 5.18 -4.18 -2.73
CA ALA A 35 4.51 -4.77 -1.58
C ALA A 35 5.47 -5.61 -0.73
N LEU A 36 6.21 -6.53 -1.36
CA LEU A 36 7.19 -7.36 -0.69
C LEU A 36 8.31 -6.51 -0.05
N ALA A 37 8.83 -5.50 -0.77
CA ALA A 37 9.84 -4.59 -0.25
C ALA A 37 9.35 -3.75 0.94
N LYS A 38 8.04 -3.45 1.01
CA LYS A 38 7.42 -2.70 2.12
C LYS A 38 6.97 -3.58 3.29
N GLY A 39 7.27 -4.88 3.28
CA GLY A 39 6.88 -5.80 4.36
C GLY A 39 5.53 -6.49 4.13
N GLY A 40 5.11 -6.63 2.88
CA GLY A 40 3.87 -7.27 2.47
C GLY A 40 2.71 -6.29 2.23
N PRO A 41 1.59 -6.78 1.65
CA PRO A 41 0.39 -5.98 1.43
C PRO A 41 -0.24 -5.48 2.74
N GLU A 42 -0.06 -6.21 3.83
CA GLU A 42 -0.54 -5.85 5.17
C GLU A 42 0.08 -4.52 5.64
N SER A 43 1.41 -4.39 5.51
CA SER A 43 2.14 -3.17 5.87
C SER A 43 1.71 -1.95 5.04
N ILE A 44 1.39 -2.14 3.75
CA ILE A 44 0.84 -1.07 2.89
C ILE A 44 -0.52 -0.59 3.44
N VAL A 45 -1.40 -1.53 3.75
CA VAL A 45 -2.75 -1.24 4.26
C VAL A 45 -2.67 -0.58 5.63
N GLU A 46 -1.85 -1.10 6.54
CA GLU A 46 -1.61 -0.52 7.86
C GLU A 46 -1.07 0.91 7.77
N SER A 47 -0.10 1.15 6.89
CA SER A 47 0.46 2.48 6.64
C SER A 47 -0.62 3.45 6.15
N TYR A 48 -1.44 3.05 5.19
CA TYR A 48 -2.54 3.88 4.68
C TYR A 48 -3.59 4.22 5.75
N TYR A 49 -4.00 3.23 6.56
CA TYR A 49 -4.96 3.45 7.64
C TYR A 49 -4.38 4.31 8.78
N SER A 50 -3.09 4.17 9.07
CA SER A 50 -2.40 5.03 10.03
C SER A 50 -2.45 6.49 9.58
N THR A 51 -2.15 6.77 8.30
CA THR A 51 -2.29 8.11 7.71
C THR A 51 -3.75 8.60 7.71
N THR A 52 -4.71 7.72 7.44
CA THR A 52 -6.14 8.07 7.49
C THR A 52 -6.54 8.54 8.90
N LYS A 53 -6.06 7.84 9.92
CA LYS A 53 -6.36 8.12 11.32
C LYS A 53 -5.71 9.42 11.79
N SER A 54 -4.47 9.72 11.37
CA SER A 54 -3.78 10.97 11.74
C SER A 54 -4.47 12.21 11.16
N GLN A 55 -5.15 12.06 10.03
CA GLN A 55 -5.89 13.14 9.37
C GLN A 55 -7.35 13.26 9.82
N GLN A 56 -7.79 12.41 10.75
CA GLN A 56 -9.16 12.44 11.24
C GLN A 56 -9.39 13.66 12.15
N GLN A 57 -10.25 14.59 11.73
CA GLN A 57 -10.58 15.80 12.49
C GLN A 57 -12.03 15.79 13.01
N PRO A 58 -12.27 16.20 14.27
CA PRO A 58 -13.61 16.47 14.79
C PRO A 58 -14.13 17.88 14.41
N PRO A 59 -15.47 18.11 14.34
CA PRO A 59 -16.56 17.17 14.53
C PRO A 59 -17.01 16.57 13.19
N GLY A 60 -16.38 15.45 12.79
CA GLY A 60 -16.74 14.71 11.58
C GLY A 60 -16.28 15.39 10.29
N GLN A 61 -15.93 14.58 9.31
CA GLN A 61 -15.55 15.04 7.97
C GLN A 61 -16.13 14.12 6.91
N SER A 62 -16.27 14.63 5.68
CA SER A 62 -16.65 13.80 4.55
C SER A 62 -15.60 12.72 4.30
N ASN A 63 -16.06 11.49 4.04
CA ASN A 63 -15.20 10.37 3.66
C ASN A 63 -14.41 10.66 2.38
N ASP A 64 -14.99 11.40 1.44
CA ASP A 64 -14.32 11.76 0.19
C ASP A 64 -13.14 12.69 0.46
N THR A 65 -13.35 13.68 1.35
CA THR A 65 -12.30 14.63 1.75
C THR A 65 -11.18 13.93 2.52
N LEU A 66 -11.53 13.03 3.46
CA LEU A 66 -10.56 12.25 4.21
C LEU A 66 -9.74 11.34 3.31
N SER A 67 -10.40 10.63 2.39
CA SER A 67 -9.74 9.73 1.44
C SER A 67 -8.79 10.48 0.52
N LEU A 68 -9.19 11.66 0.02
CA LEU A 68 -8.35 12.47 -0.85
C LEU A 68 -7.08 12.96 -0.13
N ARG A 69 -7.24 13.51 1.09
CA ARG A 69 -6.10 13.98 1.89
C ARG A 69 -5.16 12.83 2.27
N THR A 70 -5.72 11.66 2.58
CA THR A 70 -4.93 10.47 2.94
C THR A 70 -4.09 10.04 1.75
N LYS A 71 -4.69 9.92 0.56
CA LYS A 71 -3.97 9.55 -0.66
C LYS A 71 -2.85 10.52 -1.01
N LEU A 72 -3.12 11.83 -0.91
CA LEU A 72 -2.10 12.84 -1.19
C LEU A 72 -0.91 12.72 -0.24
N ASP A 73 -1.18 12.67 1.06
CA ASP A 73 -0.15 12.62 2.10
C ASP A 73 0.61 11.30 2.09
N TRP A 74 -0.07 10.18 1.87
CA TRP A 74 0.52 8.85 1.82
C TRP A 74 1.40 8.63 0.57
N CYS A 75 1.08 9.30 -0.54
CA CYS A 75 1.88 9.24 -1.77
C CYS A 75 2.99 10.30 -1.85
N LEU A 76 3.03 11.27 -0.92
CA LEU A 76 4.05 12.31 -0.90
C LEU A 76 5.40 11.74 -0.41
N PRO A 77 6.51 11.99 -1.12
CA PRO A 77 7.84 11.60 -0.65
C PRO A 77 8.14 12.24 0.71
N ASN A 78 8.78 11.49 1.62
CA ASN A 78 9.12 11.95 2.99
C ASN A 78 9.83 13.32 3.01
N VAL A 79 10.63 13.65 1.98
CA VAL A 79 11.33 14.94 1.83
C VAL A 79 10.38 16.14 1.83
N LEU A 80 9.12 15.94 1.41
CA LEU A 80 8.09 16.98 1.41
C LEU A 80 7.16 16.91 2.63
N GLN A 81 7.22 15.83 3.41
CA GLN A 81 6.45 15.69 4.66
C GLN A 81 7.16 16.37 5.85
N GLU A 82 8.49 16.42 5.86
CA GLU A 82 9.29 17.02 6.95
C GLU A 82 9.04 18.52 7.16
N ASP A 83 8.66 19.26 6.11
CA ASP A 83 8.30 20.69 6.19
C ASP A 83 7.08 20.94 7.11
N ARG A 84 6.26 19.91 7.34
CA ARG A 84 5.08 19.96 8.19
C ARG A 84 5.40 19.83 9.70
N MET A 85 6.54 19.25 10.05
CA MET A 85 6.98 19.11 11.46
C MET A 85 7.75 20.32 11.99
N ILE A 86 8.07 21.30 11.14
CA ILE A 86 8.81 22.52 11.53
C ILE A 86 7.85 23.66 11.98
N LYS A 87 6.54 23.43 11.94
CA LYS A 87 5.51 24.40 12.37
C LYS A 87 4.60 23.79 13.45
N GLU A 88 5.17 23.48 14.61
CA GLU A 88 4.46 23.41 15.89
C GLU A 88 5.06 24.43 16.87
#